data_AF-A0A8T6CL03-F1
#
_entry.id   AF-A0A8T6CL03-F1
#
_cell.length_a   1.000
_cell.length_b   1.000
_cell.length_c   1.000
_cell.angle_alpha   90.00
_cell.angle_beta   90.00
_cell.angle_gamma   90.00
#
_symmetry.space_group_name_H-M   'P 1'
#
loop_
_entity.id
_entity.type
_entity.pdbx_description
1 polymer ?
#
loop_
_entity_poly.entity_id
_entity_poly.type
_entity_poly.pdbx_seq_one_letter_code
_entity_poly.pdbx_strand_id
1 'polypeptide(L)'
;MKGVDSMVGEVAVFIDLENLRYGLLNHYGMEPDFRQIVDKAQKYGRPTMMRAYADFSEHPSEITRQLSMCGIEAINIPVKRSLVTKGGQQIERVKNAADMALSLDMMVEAFDADNSGKEKVFLMVSGDADYMRLVTQVKNRFGQRVIICSVPESVSNDLVAAAGNETDYYETPEVESVDPDTLKAAIVAMVQRGPAPLHYWSLRIIDSWCQDPRQAIPGTAKEKRDAIGDLCDEGVLYRQPFHDERSGRQVSEALLDEERAMELGYL
;
A
#
# COMPACT_ATOMS: atom_id res chain seq x y z
N MET A 1 -20.47 1.09 47.35
CA MET A 1 -20.76 2.01 46.23
C MET A 1 -19.83 3.22 46.32
N LYS A 2 -18.83 3.29 45.44
CA LYS A 2 -18.15 4.53 45.05
C LYS A 2 -17.91 4.38 43.54
N GLY A 3 -18.56 5.25 42.76
CA GLY A 3 -18.48 5.24 41.32
C GLY A 3 -17.07 5.58 40.85
N VAL A 4 -16.55 4.75 39.97
CA VAL A 4 -15.47 5.11 39.05
C VAL A 4 -16.09 4.95 37.67
N ASP A 5 -16.85 5.96 37.26
CA ASP A 5 -17.19 6.13 35.86
C ASP A 5 -16.06 6.95 35.24
N SER A 6 -14.89 6.34 35.14
CA SER A 6 -13.84 6.88 34.27
C SER A 6 -14.27 6.54 32.86
N MET A 7 -14.83 7.52 32.15
CA MET A 7 -15.13 7.40 30.72
C MET A 7 -13.87 6.92 30.00
N VAL A 8 -13.76 5.61 29.77
CA VAL A 8 -12.76 5.07 28.85
C VAL A 8 -13.23 5.53 27.48
N GLY A 9 -12.47 6.45 26.86
CA GLY A 9 -12.82 7.01 25.55
C GLY A 9 -13.19 5.91 24.56
N GLU A 10 -14.15 6.18 23.67
CA GLU A 10 -14.51 5.23 22.62
C GLU A 10 -13.56 5.39 21.44
N VAL A 11 -13.23 4.28 20.78
CA VAL A 11 -12.37 4.28 19.59
C VAL A 11 -13.14 3.68 18.41
N ALA A 12 -13.14 4.38 17.29
CA ALA A 12 -13.55 3.86 16.00
C ALA A 12 -12.30 3.63 15.14
N VAL A 13 -12.17 2.43 14.59
CA VAL A 13 -11.01 2.04 13.77
C VAL A 13 -11.45 1.88 12.32
N PHE A 14 -10.80 2.62 11.43
CA PHE A 14 -11.03 2.57 9.99
C PHE A 14 -9.74 2.17 9.29
N ILE A 15 -9.75 1.03 8.61
CA ILE A 15 -8.56 0.44 7.99
C ILE A 15 -8.73 0.48 6.47
N ASP A 16 -7.87 1.22 5.82
CA ASP A 16 -7.59 1.05 4.40
C ASP A 16 -6.65 -0.16 4.27
N LEU A 17 -7.25 -1.32 4.01
CA LEU A 17 -6.52 -2.59 4.02
C LEU A 17 -5.53 -2.67 2.85
N GLU A 18 -5.86 -2.08 1.71
CA GLU A 18 -4.96 -2.05 0.56
C GLU A 18 -3.73 -1.21 0.87
N ASN A 19 -3.91 0.00 1.41
CA ASN A 19 -2.79 0.85 1.80
C ASN A 19 -1.89 0.18 2.86
N LEU A 20 -2.48 -0.39 3.92
CA LEU A 20 -1.72 -1.09 4.95
C LEU A 20 -0.95 -2.29 4.37
N ARG A 21 -1.65 -3.19 3.67
CA ARG A 21 -1.07 -4.45 3.20
C ARG A 21 -0.03 -4.20 2.12
N TYR A 22 -0.30 -3.34 1.14
CA TYR A 22 0.70 -3.03 0.12
C TYR A 22 1.88 -2.24 0.69
N GLY A 23 1.67 -1.38 1.70
CA GLY A 23 2.76 -0.77 2.45
C GLY A 23 3.69 -1.84 3.07
N LEU A 24 3.12 -2.79 3.80
CA LEU A 24 3.90 -3.86 4.44
C LEU A 24 4.58 -4.79 3.42
N LEU A 25 3.86 -5.23 2.38
CA LEU A 25 4.45 -6.09 1.35
C LEU A 25 5.57 -5.38 0.59
N ASN A 26 5.39 -4.09 0.28
CA ASN A 26 6.36 -3.37 -0.53
C ASN A 26 7.66 -3.04 0.21
N HIS A 27 7.54 -2.74 1.51
CA HIS A 27 8.67 -2.29 2.33
C HIS A 27 9.25 -3.40 3.21
N TYR A 28 8.50 -4.45 3.50
CA TYR A 28 8.89 -5.47 4.47
C TYR A 28 8.62 -6.91 4.00
N GLY A 29 7.94 -7.10 2.86
CA GLY A 29 7.62 -8.43 2.35
C GLY A 29 6.73 -9.26 3.28
N MET A 30 5.97 -8.60 4.18
CA MET A 30 5.16 -9.26 5.21
C MET A 30 3.68 -8.93 5.07
N GLU A 31 2.84 -9.82 5.61
CA GLU A 31 1.41 -9.61 5.75
C GLU A 31 1.11 -8.88 7.08
N PRO A 32 -0.02 -8.16 7.18
CA PRO A 32 -0.41 -7.45 8.40
C PRO A 32 -0.74 -8.42 9.55
N ASP A 33 -0.18 -8.13 10.72
CA ASP A 33 -0.70 -8.56 12.01
C ASP A 33 -1.79 -7.58 12.50
N PHE A 34 -3.04 -7.99 12.36
CA PHE A 34 -4.20 -7.19 12.81
C PHE A 34 -4.30 -7.07 14.33
N ARG A 35 -3.61 -7.93 15.11
CA ARG A 35 -3.60 -7.83 16.56
C ARG A 35 -2.96 -6.53 17.02
N GLN A 36 -1.91 -6.10 16.32
CA GLN A 36 -1.25 -4.82 16.60
C GLN A 36 -2.20 -3.63 16.43
N ILE A 37 -3.13 -3.67 15.46
CA ILE A 37 -4.14 -2.62 15.28
C ILE A 37 -5.11 -2.60 16.47
N VAL A 38 -5.52 -3.77 16.96
CA VAL A 38 -6.38 -3.90 18.15
C VAL A 38 -5.66 -3.33 19.38
N ASP A 39 -4.40 -3.67 19.58
CA ASP A 39 -3.61 -3.22 20.73
C ASP A 39 -3.40 -1.69 20.68
N LYS A 40 -3.14 -1.13 19.49
CA LYS A 40 -3.11 0.33 19.27
C LYS A 40 -4.46 0.99 19.57
N ALA A 41 -5.57 0.42 19.11
CA ALA A 41 -6.90 0.96 19.42
C ALA A 41 -7.15 0.96 20.94
N GLN A 42 -6.78 -0.13 21.63
CA GLN A 42 -6.94 -0.28 23.08
C GLN A 42 -6.13 0.73 23.90
N LYS A 43 -4.97 1.17 23.40
CA LYS A 43 -4.16 2.25 24.00
C LYS A 43 -4.93 3.57 24.09
N TYR A 44 -5.84 3.83 23.16
CA TYR A 44 -6.60 5.07 23.08
C TYR A 44 -8.00 5.00 23.69
N GLY A 45 -8.48 3.81 24.02
CA GLY A 45 -9.79 3.62 24.62
C GLY A 45 -10.42 2.28 24.26
N ARG A 46 -11.73 2.14 24.50
CA ARG A 46 -12.47 0.93 24.17
C ARG A 46 -12.85 0.97 22.68
N PRO A 47 -12.39 0.02 21.85
CA PRO A 47 -12.86 -0.07 20.47
C PRO A 47 -14.35 -0.40 20.46
N THR A 48 -15.16 0.47 19.88
CA THR A 48 -16.61 0.26 19.72
C THR A 48 -16.99 -0.15 18.31
N MET A 49 -16.12 0.15 17.34
CA MET A 49 -16.24 -0.31 15.96
C MET A 49 -14.85 -0.41 15.34
N MET A 50 -14.62 -1.47 14.56
CA MET A 50 -13.39 -1.68 13.82
C MET A 50 -13.74 -2.25 12.45
N ARG A 51 -13.38 -1.56 11.37
CA ARG A 51 -13.72 -1.94 9.99
C ARG A 51 -12.51 -1.86 9.07
N ALA A 52 -12.38 -2.86 8.21
CA ALA A 52 -11.40 -2.90 7.14
C ALA A 52 -12.09 -2.88 5.77
N TYR A 53 -11.66 -1.96 4.91
CA TYR A 53 -12.27 -1.70 3.60
C TYR A 53 -11.30 -2.15 2.50
N ALA A 54 -11.80 -3.00 1.60
CA ALA A 54 -11.08 -3.46 0.40
C ALA A 54 -12.01 -4.23 -0.54
N ASP A 55 -11.51 -4.55 -1.73
CA ASP A 55 -12.01 -5.69 -2.49
C ASP A 55 -11.36 -6.98 -1.99
N PHE A 56 -12.07 -7.73 -1.15
CA PHE A 56 -11.54 -8.97 -0.57
C PHE A 56 -11.39 -10.10 -1.58
N SER A 57 -11.88 -9.96 -2.81
CA SER A 57 -11.60 -10.92 -3.89
C SER A 57 -10.17 -10.80 -4.43
N GLU A 58 -9.50 -9.67 -4.19
CA GLU A 58 -8.11 -9.39 -4.58
C GLU A 58 -7.11 -9.77 -3.46
N HIS A 59 -7.59 -10.33 -2.35
CA HIS A 59 -6.78 -10.70 -1.19
C HIS A 59 -6.87 -12.20 -0.86
N PRO A 60 -5.83 -12.78 -0.22
CA PRO A 60 -5.90 -14.14 0.30
C PRO A 60 -7.08 -14.31 1.26
N SER A 61 -7.76 -15.45 1.18
CA SER A 61 -8.91 -15.77 2.06
C SER A 61 -8.57 -15.78 3.55
N GLU A 62 -7.29 -15.96 3.88
CA GLU A 62 -6.77 -15.88 5.24
C GLU A 62 -6.95 -14.48 5.87
N ILE A 63 -6.92 -13.41 5.06
CA ILE A 63 -7.05 -12.04 5.55
C ILE A 63 -8.41 -11.81 6.24
N THR A 64 -9.50 -12.22 5.61
CA THR A 64 -10.85 -12.08 6.20
C THR A 64 -11.00 -12.91 7.46
N ARG A 65 -10.38 -14.10 7.50
CA ARG A 65 -10.34 -14.94 8.70
C ARG A 65 -9.62 -14.24 9.86
N GLN A 66 -8.45 -13.64 9.59
CA GLN A 66 -7.66 -12.94 10.62
C GLN A 66 -8.35 -11.68 11.14
N LEU A 67 -8.96 -10.88 10.26
CA LEU A 67 -9.80 -9.74 10.64
C LEU A 67 -10.93 -10.19 11.58
N SER A 68 -11.64 -11.26 11.22
CA SER A 68 -12.74 -11.80 12.02
C SER A 68 -12.28 -12.25 13.41
N MET A 69 -11.13 -12.93 13.51
CA MET A 69 -10.55 -13.33 14.81
C MET A 69 -10.17 -12.14 15.69
N CYS A 70 -9.85 -10.99 15.10
CA CYS A 70 -9.55 -9.75 15.81
C CYS A 70 -10.79 -8.88 16.09
N GLY A 71 -11.99 -9.34 15.70
CA GLY A 71 -13.22 -8.56 15.84
C GLY A 71 -13.31 -7.37 14.88
N ILE A 72 -12.55 -7.39 13.78
CA ILE A 72 -12.58 -6.37 12.74
C ILE A 72 -13.53 -6.83 11.64
N GLU A 73 -14.52 -5.99 11.33
CA GLU A 73 -15.50 -6.24 10.29
C GLU A 73 -14.88 -5.98 8.90
N ALA A 74 -14.97 -6.97 8.01
CA ALA A 74 -14.51 -6.87 6.63
C ALA A 74 -15.62 -6.24 5.75
N ILE A 75 -15.43 -4.99 5.35
CA ILE A 75 -16.34 -4.26 4.46
C ILE A 75 -15.90 -4.47 3.01
N ASN A 76 -16.55 -5.41 2.32
CA ASN A 76 -16.21 -5.77 0.96
C ASN A 76 -16.74 -4.77 -0.07
N ILE A 77 -15.84 -4.13 -0.81
CA ILE A 77 -16.12 -3.16 -1.85
C ILE A 77 -15.53 -3.65 -3.18
N PRO A 78 -16.30 -4.38 -4.01
CA PRO A 78 -15.78 -4.95 -5.24
C PRO A 78 -15.30 -3.87 -6.24
N VAL A 79 -14.09 -4.05 -6.76
CA VAL A 79 -13.50 -3.22 -7.80
C VAL A 79 -14.24 -3.48 -9.11
N LYS A 80 -14.69 -2.39 -9.75
CA LYS A 80 -15.37 -2.49 -11.05
C LYS A 80 -14.36 -2.32 -12.17
N ARG A 81 -14.14 -3.40 -12.92
CA ARG A 81 -13.29 -3.42 -14.11
C ARG A 81 -14.17 -3.38 -15.37
N SER A 82 -13.86 -2.48 -16.29
CA SER A 82 -14.59 -2.35 -17.57
C SER A 82 -13.62 -2.02 -18.69
N LEU A 83 -13.78 -2.64 -19.86
CA LEU A 83 -13.02 -2.29 -21.05
C LEU A 83 -13.66 -1.07 -21.73
N VAL A 84 -12.85 -0.05 -22.02
CA VAL A 84 -13.32 1.18 -22.67
C VAL A 84 -12.44 1.46 -23.88
N THR A 85 -13.06 1.72 -25.03
CA THR A 85 -12.32 2.11 -26.23
C THR A 85 -11.94 3.57 -26.17
N LYS A 86 -10.64 3.88 -26.15
CA LYS A 86 -10.11 5.24 -26.23
C LYS A 86 -9.04 5.28 -27.33
N GLY A 87 -9.26 6.09 -28.36
CA GLY A 87 -8.34 6.21 -29.50
C GLY A 87 -8.17 4.92 -30.31
N GLY A 88 -9.19 4.07 -30.38
CA GLY A 88 -9.13 2.78 -31.10
C GLY A 88 -8.46 1.64 -30.32
N GLN A 89 -7.92 1.90 -29.13
CA GLN A 89 -7.38 0.89 -28.22
C GLN A 89 -8.38 0.58 -27.10
N GLN A 90 -8.48 -0.70 -26.72
CA GLN A 90 -9.21 -1.09 -25.51
C GLN A 90 -8.32 -0.85 -24.29
N ILE A 91 -8.82 -0.02 -23.37
CA ILE A 91 -8.15 0.30 -22.11
C ILE A 91 -9.00 -0.27 -20.98
N GLU A 92 -8.38 -1.00 -20.07
CA GLU A 92 -9.03 -1.41 -18.82
C GLU A 92 -9.23 -0.17 -17.95
N ARG A 93 -10.49 0.12 -17.62
CA ARG A 93 -10.86 1.12 -16.63
C ARG A 93 -11.19 0.40 -15.33
N VAL A 94 -10.36 0.67 -14.32
CA VAL A 94 -10.53 0.18 -12.95
C VAL A 94 -11.19 1.30 -12.13
N LYS A 95 -12.24 0.97 -11.40
CA LYS A 95 -12.87 1.85 -10.41
C LYS A 95 -12.82 1.16 -9.06
N ASN A 96 -11.92 1.63 -8.21
CA ASN A 96 -11.93 1.34 -6.79
C ASN A 96 -12.80 2.38 -6.08
N ALA A 97 -13.51 1.96 -5.03
CA ALA A 97 -14.38 2.82 -4.23
C ALA A 97 -14.26 2.52 -2.72
N ALA A 98 -13.27 1.72 -2.32
CA ALA A 98 -13.03 1.38 -0.92
C ALA A 98 -12.70 2.63 -0.09
N ASP A 99 -11.86 3.50 -0.64
CA ASP A 99 -11.50 4.82 -0.12
C ASP A 99 -12.73 5.71 0.15
N MET A 100 -13.66 5.73 -0.80
CA MET A 100 -14.90 6.49 -0.72
C MET A 100 -15.85 5.91 0.33
N ALA A 101 -16.01 4.59 0.37
CA ALA A 101 -16.85 3.92 1.36
C ALA A 101 -16.33 4.15 2.79
N LEU A 102 -15.01 3.98 3.00
CA LEU A 102 -14.35 4.28 4.28
C LEU A 102 -14.60 5.74 4.69
N SER A 103 -14.38 6.67 3.76
CA SER A 103 -14.55 8.10 4.03
C SER A 103 -15.97 8.46 4.43
N LEU A 104 -16.98 7.87 3.77
CA LEU A 104 -18.38 8.10 4.09
C LEU A 104 -18.74 7.55 5.47
N ASP A 105 -18.36 6.31 5.77
CA ASP A 105 -18.63 5.69 7.07
C ASP A 105 -17.95 6.45 8.21
N MET A 106 -16.70 6.89 8.01
CA MET A 106 -15.96 7.68 9.00
C MET A 106 -16.61 9.04 9.24
N MET A 107 -17.12 9.70 8.20
CA MET A 107 -17.87 10.96 8.34
C MET A 107 -19.19 10.76 9.09
N VAL A 108 -19.93 9.69 8.82
CA VAL A 108 -21.18 9.37 9.52
C VAL A 108 -20.90 9.11 11.00
N GLU A 109 -19.88 8.31 11.31
CA GLU A 109 -19.49 8.02 12.69
C GLU A 109 -19.05 9.28 13.45
N ALA A 110 -18.30 10.18 12.79
CA ALA A 110 -17.90 11.46 13.38
C ALA A 110 -19.08 12.40 13.63
N PHE A 111 -20.04 12.45 12.69
CA PHE A 111 -21.28 13.20 12.84
C PHE A 111 -22.14 12.66 13.99
N ASP A 112 -22.27 11.34 14.12
CA ASP A 112 -23.03 10.71 15.20
C ASP A 112 -22.38 10.94 16.57
N ALA A 113 -21.04 10.88 16.65
CA ALA A 113 -20.30 11.21 17.86
C ALA A 113 -20.51 12.67 18.28
N ASP A 114 -20.39 13.62 17.35
CA ASP A 114 -20.62 15.06 17.57
C ASP A 114 -22.06 15.34 18.03
N ASN A 115 -23.06 14.82 17.32
CA ASN A 115 -24.47 15.00 17.69
C ASN A 115 -24.81 14.40 19.07
N SER A 116 -24.14 13.32 19.44
CA SER A 116 -24.32 12.66 20.74
C SER A 116 -23.50 13.31 21.85
N GLY A 117 -22.70 14.34 21.55
CA GLY A 117 -21.79 14.98 22.50
C GLY A 117 -20.71 14.05 23.05
N LYS A 118 -20.35 13.00 22.30
CA LYS A 118 -19.34 12.02 22.69
C LYS A 118 -17.99 12.42 22.12
N GLU A 119 -16.97 12.43 22.97
CA GLU A 119 -15.59 12.48 22.52
C GLU A 119 -15.15 11.06 22.09
N LYS A 120 -14.80 10.92 20.82
CA LYS A 120 -14.38 9.66 20.21
C LYS A 120 -13.03 9.84 19.52
N VAL A 121 -12.18 8.82 19.64
CA VAL A 121 -10.92 8.75 18.91
C VAL A 121 -11.13 7.96 17.64
N PHE A 122 -10.70 8.52 16.52
CA PHE A 122 -10.69 7.88 15.21
C PHE A 122 -9.28 7.38 14.93
N LEU A 123 -9.06 6.07 15.04
CA LEU A 123 -7.82 5.44 14.61
C LEU A 123 -7.94 5.12 13.12
N MET A 124 -7.26 5.90 12.31
CA MET A 124 -7.24 5.73 10.87
C MET A 124 -5.98 4.97 10.47
N VAL A 125 -6.15 3.78 9.91
CA VAL A 125 -5.06 2.95 9.44
C VAL A 125 -4.88 3.15 7.94
N SER A 126 -4.13 4.19 7.59
CA SER A 126 -3.70 4.54 6.22
C SER A 126 -2.61 5.62 6.26
N GLY A 127 -1.72 5.63 5.28
CA GLY A 127 -0.74 6.69 5.04
C GLY A 127 -1.10 7.63 3.88
N ASP A 128 -2.24 7.45 3.22
CA ASP A 128 -2.58 8.13 1.96
C ASP A 128 -3.01 9.61 2.15
N ALA A 129 -2.38 10.51 1.39
CA ALA A 129 -2.66 11.95 1.39
C ALA A 129 -4.10 12.27 0.93
N ASP A 130 -4.74 11.40 0.15
CA ASP A 130 -6.11 11.62 -0.33
C ASP A 130 -7.13 11.76 0.82
N TYR A 131 -6.81 11.21 2.00
CA TYR A 131 -7.63 11.32 3.20
C TYR A 131 -7.47 12.63 3.99
N MET A 132 -6.56 13.53 3.61
CA MET A 132 -6.34 14.80 4.32
C MET A 132 -7.63 15.59 4.55
N ARG A 133 -8.52 15.65 3.55
CA ARG A 133 -9.79 16.38 3.65
C ARG A 133 -10.73 15.72 4.66
N LEU A 134 -10.79 14.39 4.69
CA LEU A 134 -11.58 13.62 5.65
C LEU A 134 -11.09 13.90 7.08
N VAL A 135 -9.79 13.72 7.32
CA VAL A 135 -9.17 13.96 8.63
C VAL A 135 -9.42 15.39 9.12
N THR A 136 -9.25 16.38 8.24
CA THR A 136 -9.50 17.78 8.56
C THR A 136 -10.95 18.04 8.94
N GLN A 137 -11.92 17.40 8.27
CA GLN A 137 -13.34 17.52 8.63
C GLN A 137 -13.64 16.86 9.98
N VAL A 138 -13.18 15.63 10.19
CA VAL A 138 -13.39 14.90 11.46
C VAL A 138 -12.87 15.70 12.65
N LYS A 139 -11.68 16.28 12.50
CA LYS A 139 -11.07 17.11 13.54
C LYS A 139 -11.70 18.49 13.70
N ASN A 140 -11.73 19.29 12.63
CA ASN A 140 -12.08 20.71 12.76
C ASN A 140 -13.58 20.96 12.72
N ARG A 141 -14.36 20.10 12.04
CA ARG A 141 -15.82 20.30 11.89
C ARG A 141 -16.61 19.59 12.98
N PHE A 142 -16.19 18.38 13.37
CA PHE A 142 -16.87 17.54 14.36
C PHE A 142 -16.16 17.49 15.71
N GLY A 143 -14.99 18.15 15.84
CA GLY A 143 -14.25 18.23 17.11
C GLY A 143 -13.65 16.91 17.57
N GLN A 144 -13.58 15.90 16.71
CA GLN A 144 -13.14 14.55 17.09
C GLN A 144 -11.63 14.38 16.90
N ARG A 145 -11.00 13.57 17.74
CA ARG A 145 -9.55 13.31 17.65
C ARG A 145 -9.27 12.26 16.59
N VAL A 146 -8.27 12.48 15.73
CA VAL A 146 -7.83 11.51 14.71
C VAL A 146 -6.38 11.12 14.97
N ILE A 147 -6.09 9.83 14.93
CA ILE A 147 -4.75 9.27 15.07
C ILE A 147 -4.44 8.49 13.81
N ILE A 148 -3.32 8.82 13.17
CA ILE A 148 -2.86 8.14 11.96
C ILE A 148 -1.98 6.96 12.34
N CYS A 149 -2.44 5.75 12.04
CA CYS A 149 -1.65 4.54 12.06
C CYS A 149 -1.27 4.19 10.62
N SER A 150 0.01 4.03 10.35
CA SER A 150 0.50 3.76 9.00
C SER A 150 1.81 3.00 9.07
N VAL A 151 2.18 2.37 7.95
CA VAL A 151 3.54 1.89 7.76
C VAL A 151 4.47 3.12 7.69
N PRO A 152 5.55 3.19 8.48
CA PRO A 152 6.35 4.41 8.61
C PRO A 152 6.84 5.00 7.26
N GLU A 153 7.21 4.14 6.32
CA GLU A 153 7.80 4.50 5.02
C GLU A 153 6.76 4.90 3.97
N SER A 154 5.47 4.72 4.26
CA SER A 154 4.38 4.96 3.32
C SER A 154 3.40 6.03 3.80
N VAL A 155 3.80 6.86 4.77
CA VAL A 155 2.95 7.91 5.34
C VAL A 155 3.18 9.26 4.67
N SER A 156 2.09 9.97 4.36
CA SER A 156 2.14 11.38 3.95
C SER A 156 2.33 12.30 5.16
N ASN A 157 3.35 13.16 5.11
CA ASN A 157 3.56 14.21 6.12
C ASN A 157 2.39 15.19 6.19
N ASP A 158 1.74 15.46 5.07
CA ASP A 158 0.59 16.37 5.02
C ASP A 158 -0.66 15.75 5.69
N LEU A 159 -0.84 14.43 5.57
CA LEU A 159 -1.88 13.70 6.31
C LEU A 159 -1.64 13.78 7.81
N VAL A 160 -0.40 13.56 8.24
CA VAL A 160 0.01 13.67 9.65
C VAL A 160 -0.22 15.08 10.19
N ALA A 161 0.16 16.10 9.43
CA ALA A 161 -0.08 17.48 9.80
C ALA A 161 -1.58 17.79 9.92
N ALA A 162 -2.42 17.28 9.01
CA ALA A 162 -3.87 17.42 9.07
C ALA A 162 -4.46 16.81 10.36
N ALA A 163 -3.93 15.67 10.81
CA ALA A 163 -4.30 15.04 12.08
C ALA A 163 -3.80 15.83 13.31
N GLY A 164 -2.90 16.81 13.16
CA GLY A 164 -2.28 17.53 14.27
C GLY A 164 -1.02 16.87 14.80
N ASN A 165 -0.28 16.19 13.92
CA ASN A 165 0.93 15.43 14.25
C ASN A 165 0.68 14.27 15.23
N GLU A 166 -0.53 13.70 15.18
CA GLU A 166 -0.93 12.55 15.97
C GLU A 166 -0.76 11.26 15.17
N THR A 167 0.30 10.50 15.49
CA THR A 167 0.62 9.24 14.84
C THR A 167 0.86 8.10 15.83
N ASP A 168 0.58 6.88 15.40
CA ASP A 168 0.97 5.64 16.07
C ASP A 168 1.34 4.60 15.00
N TYR A 169 2.59 4.62 14.56
CA TYR A 169 3.04 3.81 13.43
C TYR A 169 2.93 2.32 13.68
N TYR A 170 2.60 1.59 12.61
CA TYR A 170 2.68 0.14 12.59
C TYR A 170 4.10 -0.29 12.98
N GLU A 171 4.24 -1.24 13.92
CA GLU A 171 5.58 -1.68 14.33
C GLU A 171 6.07 -2.66 13.27
N THR A 172 7.24 -2.34 12.73
CA THR A 172 7.87 -3.05 11.64
C THR A 172 9.29 -3.48 12.05
N PRO A 173 9.81 -4.58 11.48
CA PRO A 173 11.19 -4.96 11.76
C PRO A 173 12.15 -3.91 11.22
N GLU A 174 13.32 -3.77 11.86
CA GLU A 174 14.41 -3.00 11.27
C GLU A 174 14.89 -3.72 10.00
N VAL A 175 14.87 -3.02 8.87
CA VAL A 175 15.40 -3.51 7.58
C VAL A 175 16.63 -2.70 7.26
N GLU A 176 17.77 -3.36 7.13
CA GLU A 176 18.98 -2.73 6.59
C GLU A 176 18.73 -2.42 5.11
N SER A 177 18.82 -1.14 4.74
CA SER A 177 18.73 -0.71 3.35
C SER A 177 19.86 -1.34 2.55
N VAL A 178 19.54 -1.82 1.36
CA VAL A 178 20.55 -2.38 0.45
C VAL A 178 21.12 -1.26 -0.39
N ASP A 179 22.44 -1.28 -0.58
CA ASP A 179 23.13 -0.34 -1.47
C ASP A 179 22.51 -0.36 -2.89
N PRO A 180 22.08 0.79 -3.44
CA PRO A 180 21.40 0.85 -4.74
C PRO A 180 22.23 0.27 -5.89
N ASP A 181 23.55 0.47 -5.90
CA ASP A 181 24.41 -0.07 -6.96
C ASP A 181 24.50 -1.60 -6.88
N THR A 182 24.50 -2.16 -5.66
CA THR A 182 24.42 -3.61 -5.44
C THR A 182 23.10 -4.20 -5.98
N LEU A 183 21.98 -3.49 -5.78
CA LEU A 183 20.67 -3.88 -6.34
C LEU A 183 20.68 -3.82 -7.87
N LYS A 184 21.18 -2.72 -8.45
CA LYS A 184 21.28 -2.53 -9.90
C LYS A 184 22.12 -3.63 -10.55
N ALA A 185 23.30 -3.93 -10.00
CA ALA A 185 24.16 -5.02 -10.47
C ALA A 185 23.46 -6.39 -10.41
N ALA A 186 22.74 -6.68 -9.32
CA ALA A 186 21.99 -7.93 -9.20
C ALA A 186 20.87 -8.06 -10.26
N ILE A 187 20.14 -6.97 -10.55
CA ILE A 187 19.08 -6.93 -11.56
C ILE A 187 19.67 -7.07 -12.97
N VAL A 188 20.77 -6.37 -13.26
CA VAL A 188 21.49 -6.50 -14.54
C VAL A 188 21.96 -7.95 -14.76
N ALA A 189 22.60 -8.55 -13.74
CA ALA A 189 23.01 -9.95 -13.80
C ALA A 189 21.84 -10.91 -14.00
N MET A 190 20.67 -10.64 -13.40
CA MET A 190 19.45 -11.42 -13.60
C MET A 190 18.97 -11.36 -15.06
N VAL A 191 18.92 -10.17 -15.65
CA VAL A 191 18.49 -9.96 -17.04
C VAL A 191 19.46 -10.61 -18.03
N GLN A 192 20.77 -10.59 -17.74
CA GLN A 192 21.80 -11.19 -18.58
C GLN A 192 21.84 -12.72 -18.54
N ARG A 193 21.60 -13.35 -17.39
CA ARG A 193 21.83 -14.79 -17.15
C ARG A 193 20.96 -15.76 -17.96
N GLY A 194 19.80 -15.35 -18.45
CA GLY A 194 18.87 -16.29 -19.07
C GLY A 194 17.93 -15.64 -20.07
N PRO A 195 17.43 -16.42 -21.05
CA PRO A 195 16.43 -15.91 -21.98
C PRO A 195 15.21 -15.46 -21.19
N ALA A 196 14.64 -14.35 -21.62
CA ALA A 196 13.48 -13.81 -20.94
C ALA A 196 12.35 -14.86 -20.87
N PRO A 197 11.61 -14.93 -19.76
CA PRO A 197 10.60 -15.98 -19.54
C PRO A 197 9.51 -16.04 -20.61
N LEU A 198 9.22 -14.90 -21.24
CA LEU A 198 8.25 -14.73 -22.31
C LEU A 198 8.92 -14.40 -23.66
N HIS A 199 10.18 -14.78 -23.87
CA HIS A 199 10.99 -14.51 -25.07
C HIS A 199 11.40 -13.04 -25.26
N TYR A 200 10.84 -12.11 -24.48
CA TYR A 200 11.26 -10.72 -24.37
C TYR A 200 11.22 -10.27 -22.91
N TRP A 201 12.09 -9.32 -22.56
CA TRP A 201 12.01 -8.61 -21.29
C TRP A 201 11.09 -7.41 -21.45
N SER A 202 10.27 -7.11 -20.45
CA SER A 202 9.63 -5.80 -20.31
C SER A 202 9.86 -5.33 -18.89
N LEU A 203 9.77 -4.03 -18.61
CA LEU A 203 9.96 -3.54 -17.24
C LEU A 203 9.04 -4.23 -16.24
N ARG A 204 7.81 -4.60 -16.65
CA ARG A 204 6.88 -5.36 -15.84
C ARG A 204 7.34 -6.80 -15.58
N ILE A 205 7.96 -7.45 -16.57
CA ILE A 205 8.50 -8.80 -16.40
C ILE A 205 9.74 -8.72 -15.51
N ILE A 206 10.64 -7.74 -15.72
CA ILE A 206 11.84 -7.53 -14.90
C ILE A 206 11.43 -7.30 -13.43
N ASP A 207 10.47 -6.40 -13.18
CA ASP A 207 9.92 -6.17 -11.84
C ASP A 207 9.33 -7.47 -11.26
N SER A 208 8.43 -8.15 -11.97
CA SER A 208 7.88 -9.42 -11.48
C SER A 208 8.94 -10.49 -11.19
N TRP A 209 10.03 -10.54 -11.96
CA TRP A 209 11.11 -11.51 -11.78
C TRP A 209 12.00 -11.16 -10.60
N CYS A 210 12.35 -9.88 -10.41
CA CYS A 210 13.20 -9.48 -9.30
C CYS A 210 12.50 -9.65 -7.94
N GLN A 211 11.16 -9.68 -7.91
CA GLN A 211 10.38 -10.01 -6.72
C GLN A 211 10.30 -11.53 -6.45
N ASP A 212 10.63 -12.41 -7.39
CA ASP A 212 10.61 -13.86 -7.15
C ASP A 212 11.75 -14.24 -6.18
N PRO A 213 11.45 -14.83 -5.00
CA PRO A 213 12.46 -15.25 -4.04
C PRO A 213 13.54 -16.16 -4.61
N ARG A 214 13.23 -16.90 -5.69
CA ARG A 214 14.17 -17.79 -6.38
C ARG A 214 15.30 -17.05 -7.09
N GLN A 215 15.12 -15.76 -7.41
CA GLN A 215 16.17 -14.94 -8.02
C GLN A 215 17.20 -14.45 -6.99
N ALA A 216 16.87 -14.54 -5.69
CA ALA A 216 17.72 -14.08 -4.59
C ALA A 216 18.22 -12.64 -4.75
N ILE A 217 17.41 -11.77 -5.38
CA ILE A 217 17.70 -10.34 -5.47
C ILE A 217 17.43 -9.74 -4.08
N PRO A 218 18.42 -9.07 -3.46
CA PRO A 218 18.27 -8.48 -2.14
C PRO A 218 17.28 -7.30 -2.16
N GLY A 219 16.97 -6.75 -0.99
CA GLY A 219 16.17 -5.53 -0.86
C GLY A 219 14.66 -5.74 -0.95
N THR A 220 13.96 -4.68 -0.61
CA THR A 220 12.50 -4.57 -0.58
C THR A 220 11.93 -4.43 -1.99
N ALA A 221 10.64 -4.68 -2.16
CA ALA A 221 10.01 -4.54 -3.47
C ALA A 221 10.02 -3.08 -3.98
N LYS A 222 10.03 -2.10 -3.06
CA LYS A 222 10.23 -0.70 -3.41
C LYS A 222 11.65 -0.44 -3.91
N GLU A 223 12.68 -0.81 -3.15
CA GLU A 223 14.08 -0.57 -3.54
C GLU A 223 14.41 -1.22 -4.90
N LYS A 224 13.89 -2.42 -5.17
CA LYS A 224 14.04 -3.08 -6.48
C LYS A 224 13.39 -2.30 -7.61
N ARG A 225 12.20 -1.72 -7.40
CA ARG A 225 11.51 -0.91 -8.41
C ARG A 225 12.23 0.42 -8.64
N ASP A 226 12.70 1.05 -7.58
CA ASP A 226 13.50 2.27 -7.64
C ASP A 226 14.78 2.00 -8.46
N ALA A 227 15.49 0.89 -8.19
CA ALA A 227 16.67 0.47 -8.96
C ALA A 227 16.38 0.19 -10.45
N ILE A 228 15.21 -0.39 -10.79
CA ILE A 228 14.79 -0.54 -12.20
C ILE A 228 14.57 0.83 -12.85
N GLY A 229 14.00 1.79 -12.11
CA GLY A 229 13.84 3.18 -12.55
C GLY A 229 15.20 3.83 -12.83
N ASP A 230 16.12 3.73 -11.88
CA ASP A 230 17.49 4.26 -12.01
C ASP A 230 18.21 3.67 -13.22
N LEU A 231 18.12 2.35 -13.43
CA LEU A 231 18.69 1.69 -14.62
C LEU A 231 18.11 2.23 -15.94
N CYS A 232 16.83 2.63 -15.93
CA CYS A 232 16.23 3.28 -17.10
C CYS A 232 16.76 4.69 -17.31
N ASP A 233 16.88 5.47 -16.24
CA ASP A 233 17.35 6.85 -16.27
C ASP A 233 18.84 6.93 -16.63
N GLU A 234 19.64 5.94 -16.23
CA GLU A 234 21.06 5.80 -16.55
C GLU A 234 21.34 5.27 -17.97
N GLY A 235 20.29 4.84 -18.67
CA GLY A 235 20.37 4.28 -20.03
C GLY A 235 20.83 2.82 -20.09
N VAL A 236 20.94 2.14 -18.95
CA VAL A 236 21.31 0.72 -18.87
C VAL A 236 20.17 -0.17 -19.37
N LEU A 237 18.93 0.20 -19.04
CA LEU A 237 17.73 -0.43 -19.58
C LEU A 237 16.98 0.57 -20.47
N TYR A 238 16.75 0.22 -21.73
CA TYR A 238 15.98 1.09 -22.63
C TYR A 238 14.83 0.35 -23.29
N ARG A 239 13.78 1.11 -23.64
CA ARG A 239 12.52 0.58 -24.16
C ARG A 239 12.42 0.72 -25.66
N GLN A 240 11.98 -0.35 -26.33
CA GLN A 240 11.67 -0.32 -27.76
C GLN A 240 10.34 -1.05 -28.07
N PRO A 241 9.63 -0.68 -29.16
CA PRO A 241 8.48 -1.45 -29.62
C PRO A 241 8.90 -2.85 -30.06
N PHE A 242 8.21 -3.87 -29.54
CA PHE A 242 8.38 -5.27 -29.91
C PHE A 242 7.04 -5.87 -30.32
N HIS A 243 7.04 -6.69 -31.38
CA HIS A 243 5.85 -7.40 -31.82
C HIS A 243 5.93 -8.85 -31.33
N ASP A 244 5.10 -9.21 -30.36
CA ASP A 244 5.02 -10.57 -29.86
C ASP A 244 4.16 -11.43 -30.80
N GLU A 245 4.82 -12.24 -31.62
CA GLU A 245 4.18 -13.13 -32.60
C GLU A 245 3.21 -14.14 -31.97
N ARG A 246 3.38 -14.49 -30.68
CA ARG A 246 2.52 -15.47 -30.01
C ARG A 246 1.20 -14.88 -29.55
N SER A 247 1.23 -13.68 -29.00
CA SER A 247 0.02 -12.98 -28.56
C SER A 247 -0.59 -12.09 -29.63
N GLY A 248 0.15 -11.82 -30.72
CA GLY A 248 -0.22 -10.86 -31.77
C GLY A 248 -0.25 -9.42 -31.27
N ARG A 249 0.32 -9.13 -30.10
CA ARG A 249 0.28 -7.81 -29.47
C ARG A 249 1.58 -7.06 -29.68
N GLN A 250 1.46 -5.75 -29.83
CA GLN A 250 2.59 -4.84 -29.73
C GLN A 250 2.85 -4.56 -28.24
N VAL A 251 4.08 -4.79 -27.79
CA VAL A 251 4.53 -4.60 -26.41
C VAL A 251 5.75 -3.70 -26.38
N SER A 252 6.10 -3.21 -25.19
CA SER A 252 7.35 -2.48 -24.96
C SER A 252 8.37 -3.44 -24.39
N GLU A 253 9.33 -3.85 -25.21
CA GLU A 253 10.48 -4.63 -24.75
C GLU A 253 11.47 -3.71 -24.04
N ALA A 254 12.14 -4.24 -23.02
CA ALA A 254 13.26 -3.63 -22.32
C ALA A 254 14.54 -4.38 -22.70
N LEU A 255 15.51 -3.69 -23.27
CA LEU A 255 16.82 -4.23 -23.62
C LEU A 255 17.88 -3.75 -22.63
N LEU A 256 18.88 -4.62 -22.40
CA LEU A 256 20.06 -4.31 -21.61
C LEU A 256 21.18 -3.78 -22.52
N ASP A 257 21.68 -2.59 -22.22
CA ASP A 257 22.92 -2.06 -22.79
C ASP A 257 24.11 -2.56 -21.96
N GLU A 258 24.78 -3.61 -22.43
CA GLU A 258 25.90 -4.23 -21.71
C GLU A 258 27.14 -3.32 -21.65
N GLU A 259 27.37 -2.48 -22.67
CA GLU A 259 28.49 -1.53 -22.68
C GLU A 259 28.26 -0.48 -21.59
N ARG A 260 27.05 0.09 -21.55
CA ARG A 260 26.66 1.05 -20.52
C ARG A 260 26.69 0.47 -19.11
N ALA A 261 26.21 -0.77 -18.94
CA ALA A 261 26.26 -1.47 -17.66
C ALA A 261 27.70 -1.69 -17.17
N MET A 262 28.63 -2.03 -18.08
CA MET A 262 30.05 -2.20 -17.75
C MET A 262 30.72 -0.87 -17.40
N GLU A 263 30.41 0.22 -18.11
CA GLU A 263 30.91 1.57 -17.81
C GLU A 263 30.55 2.03 -16.38
N LEU A 264 29.34 1.69 -15.93
CA LEU A 264 28.82 2.05 -14.61
C LEU A 264 29.15 1.03 -13.52
N GLY A 265 29.79 -0.10 -13.87
CA GLY A 265 30.24 -1.11 -12.91
C GLY A 265 29.16 -2.08 -12.42
N TYR A 266 28.09 -2.29 -13.19
CA TYR A 266 27.02 -3.25 -12.89
C TYR A 266 27.25 -4.65 -13.47
N LEU A 267 28.30 -4.81 -14.30
CA LEU A 267 28.76 -6.06 -14.93
C LEU A 267 30.23 -6.35 -14.63
#